data_AF-A0A6J8A4E8-F1
#
_entry.id   AF-A0A6J8A4E8-F1
#
_cell.length_a   1.000
_cell.length_b   1.000
_cell.length_c   1.000
_cell.angle_alpha   90.00
_cell.angle_beta   90.00
_cell.angle_gamma   90.00
#
_symmetry.space_group_name_H-M   'P 1'
#
loop_
_entity.id
_entity.type
_entity.pdbx_description
1 polymer ?
#
loop_
_entity_poly.entity_id
_entity_poly.type
_entity_poly.pdbx_seq_one_letter_code
_entity_poly.pdbx_strand_id
1 'polypeptide(L)'
;MTAPLQSAIDTCTIGSTDLENEKGNKNEETTSLNKKESLLSDKESCVNIQKDERDAQESHRSNVKRKLFECKFSTYSNMSEDSSNRTVNVRLNAIMWNSVFGEHQRLHPNFNGFLQWNMEREEKFGFVNREEEMCDKCYYRSRKFKLYEEVQTKKPGRKAAKINVSAQAALSQTPLGYTGLRKIVLGCNMPAPSTSGLQKRANKVLPEIVNINKKDMKAQRQQLIAINTLRGRKDPGSVRVVCKTKLCSVHPIKSGEKCTSACSSNLTFMKSKGDEYTWATEALQYLASDGVEAKHLTTDPDSSAYRAADDLYLENTTSTEQERLIDTRHFKIITEKTSRIIKNWEK
;
A
#
# COMPACT_ATOMS: atom_id res chain seq x y z
N MET A 1 1.77 54.94 -15.80
CA MET A 1 3.13 54.87 -15.21
C MET A 1 3.27 53.51 -14.52
N THR A 2 3.46 52.35 -15.16
CA THR A 2 3.97 51.97 -16.50
C THR A 2 5.47 52.21 -16.75
N ALA A 3 6.31 51.29 -16.25
CA ALA A 3 7.47 50.73 -16.94
C ALA A 3 7.99 49.48 -16.18
N PRO A 4 8.03 48.28 -16.77
CA PRO A 4 8.79 47.15 -16.24
C PRO A 4 10.24 47.15 -16.77
N LEU A 5 11.12 46.36 -16.16
CA LEU A 5 12.49 46.11 -16.66
C LEU A 5 12.59 44.72 -17.29
N GLN A 6 13.40 44.62 -18.35
CA GLN A 6 13.29 43.57 -19.38
C GLN A 6 14.21 42.36 -19.13
N SER A 7 13.83 41.22 -19.72
CA SER A 7 14.60 39.98 -19.82
C SER A 7 15.96 40.11 -20.51
N ALA A 8 16.92 39.27 -20.10
CA ALA A 8 18.01 38.82 -20.96
C ALA A 8 17.93 37.28 -21.10
N ILE A 9 17.91 36.79 -22.35
CA ILE A 9 18.00 35.37 -22.71
C ILE A 9 18.93 35.32 -23.92
N ASP A 10 20.17 34.86 -23.73
CA ASP A 10 21.12 34.69 -24.83
C ASP A 10 21.17 33.21 -25.27
N THR A 11 20.71 32.97 -26.49
CA THR A 11 20.83 31.69 -27.19
C THR A 11 22.21 31.53 -27.81
N CYS A 12 22.84 30.37 -27.64
CA CYS A 12 24.09 30.03 -28.32
C CYS A 12 23.90 28.86 -29.28
N THR A 13 24.01 29.12 -30.59
CA THR A 13 23.89 28.11 -31.65
C THR A 13 24.77 28.49 -32.85
N ILE A 14 25.84 27.73 -33.09
CA ILE A 14 26.74 27.66 -34.27
C ILE A 14 27.72 26.52 -33.93
N GLY A 15 28.20 25.66 -34.84
CA GLY A 15 27.92 25.47 -36.26
C GLY A 15 28.89 24.40 -36.82
N SER A 16 28.52 23.70 -37.89
CA SER A 16 29.27 22.53 -38.42
C SER A 16 29.73 22.74 -39.87
N THR A 17 30.98 22.39 -40.17
CA THR A 17 31.56 22.29 -41.54
C THR A 17 32.71 21.27 -41.57
N ASP A 18 32.91 20.63 -42.73
CA ASP A 18 33.75 19.43 -42.93
C ASP A 18 34.97 19.63 -43.88
N LEU A 19 35.79 18.57 -44.06
CA LEU A 19 36.79 18.33 -45.15
C LEU A 19 38.07 19.22 -45.10
N GLU A 20 39.25 18.91 -45.67
CA GLU A 20 39.87 17.76 -46.41
C GLU A 20 41.43 17.94 -46.36
N ASN A 21 42.38 17.05 -46.75
CA ASN A 21 42.46 15.63 -47.18
C ASN A 21 43.83 15.04 -46.66
N GLU A 22 44.82 14.38 -47.30
CA GLU A 22 45.09 13.74 -48.63
C GLU A 22 46.29 12.73 -48.53
N LYS A 23 46.56 11.94 -49.60
CA LYS A 23 47.83 11.24 -50.02
C LYS A 23 48.76 10.60 -48.94
N GLY A 24 49.16 9.32 -48.97
CA GLY A 24 49.08 8.20 -49.94
C GLY A 24 49.42 6.86 -49.23
N ASN A 25 50.13 5.84 -49.76
CA ASN A 25 50.75 5.55 -51.07
C ASN A 25 50.98 3.99 -51.21
N LYS A 26 51.67 3.50 -52.27
CA LYS A 26 51.84 2.07 -52.66
C LYS A 26 52.96 1.28 -51.95
N ASN A 27 52.77 -0.04 -51.80
CA ASN A 27 53.55 -1.08 -52.52
C ASN A 27 52.98 -2.50 -52.30
N GLU A 28 53.37 -3.46 -53.15
CA GLU A 28 52.63 -4.71 -53.41
C GLU A 28 53.31 -6.01 -52.94
N GLU A 29 52.46 -7.02 -52.72
CA GLU A 29 52.65 -8.47 -52.85
C GLU A 29 54.06 -9.11 -52.71
N THR A 30 54.47 -9.42 -51.47
CA THR A 30 55.46 -10.48 -51.18
C THR A 30 55.07 -11.36 -49.97
N THR A 31 53.78 -11.41 -49.61
CA THR A 31 53.33 -11.89 -48.27
C THR A 31 52.14 -12.85 -48.28
N SER A 32 51.91 -13.57 -49.38
CA SER A 32 50.71 -14.40 -49.61
C SER A 32 50.75 -15.83 -49.03
N LEU A 33 51.93 -16.35 -48.64
CA LEU A 33 52.08 -17.72 -48.11
C LEU A 33 52.25 -17.79 -46.58
N ASN A 34 53.19 -17.05 -45.99
CA ASN A 34 53.41 -17.05 -44.52
C ASN A 34 52.18 -16.61 -43.69
N LYS A 35 51.18 -15.97 -44.33
CA LYS A 35 49.97 -15.50 -43.66
C LYS A 35 48.94 -16.61 -43.35
N LYS A 36 49.10 -17.82 -43.89
CA LYS A 36 48.19 -18.95 -43.62
C LYS A 36 48.50 -19.72 -42.33
N GLU A 37 49.77 -19.82 -41.94
CA GLU A 37 50.17 -20.59 -40.74
C GLU A 37 49.89 -19.80 -39.45
N SER A 38 50.10 -18.47 -39.43
CA SER A 38 49.72 -17.62 -38.29
C SER A 38 48.22 -17.69 -38.01
N LEU A 39 47.38 -17.67 -39.07
CA LEU A 39 45.91 -17.77 -38.97
C LEU A 39 45.37 -19.15 -38.56
N LEU A 40 46.24 -20.12 -38.30
CA LEU A 40 45.89 -21.40 -37.64
C LEU A 40 46.30 -21.39 -36.16
N SER A 41 47.54 -20.97 -35.86
CA SER A 41 48.02 -20.70 -34.48
C SER A 41 47.03 -19.85 -33.68
N ASP A 42 46.59 -18.73 -34.25
CA ASP A 42 45.74 -17.76 -33.55
C ASP A 42 44.30 -18.26 -33.33
N LYS A 43 43.90 -19.38 -33.95
CA LYS A 43 42.57 -19.99 -33.75
C LYS A 43 42.58 -21.04 -32.64
N GLU A 44 43.64 -21.82 -32.52
CA GLU A 44 43.75 -22.82 -31.46
C GLU A 44 43.91 -22.16 -30.07
N SER A 45 44.63 -21.03 -30.00
CA SER A 45 44.70 -20.21 -28.78
C SER A 45 43.32 -19.68 -28.37
N CYS A 46 42.56 -19.08 -29.29
CA CYS A 46 41.21 -18.57 -29.02
C CYS A 46 40.23 -19.67 -28.57
N VAL A 47 40.32 -20.88 -29.14
CA VAL A 47 39.43 -22.01 -28.79
C VAL A 47 39.70 -22.55 -27.40
N ASN A 48 40.96 -22.57 -26.95
CA ASN A 48 41.32 -23.01 -25.60
C ASN A 48 40.93 -21.98 -24.53
N ILE A 49 41.18 -20.68 -24.77
CA ILE A 49 40.72 -19.60 -23.87
C ILE A 49 39.20 -19.68 -23.67
N GLN A 50 38.44 -19.89 -24.75
CA GLN A 50 36.98 -20.06 -24.67
C GLN A 50 36.51 -21.38 -24.02
N LYS A 51 37.39 -22.32 -23.69
CA LYS A 51 37.06 -23.49 -22.84
C LYS A 51 37.34 -23.18 -21.38
N ASP A 52 38.53 -22.66 -21.07
CA ASP A 52 38.92 -22.31 -19.71
C ASP A 52 37.95 -21.28 -19.08
N GLU A 53 37.47 -20.31 -19.86
CA GLU A 53 36.42 -19.37 -19.44
C GLU A 53 35.09 -20.05 -19.12
N ARG A 54 34.71 -21.12 -19.84
CA ARG A 54 33.45 -21.86 -19.60
C ARG A 54 33.55 -22.74 -18.36
N ASP A 55 34.64 -23.48 -18.20
CA ASP A 55 34.84 -24.33 -17.02
C ASP A 55 35.02 -23.48 -15.75
N ALA A 56 35.67 -22.31 -15.87
CA ALA A 56 35.67 -21.29 -14.81
C ALA A 56 34.25 -20.82 -14.46
N GLN A 57 33.42 -20.47 -15.46
CA GLN A 57 32.03 -20.04 -15.23
C GLN A 57 31.15 -21.16 -14.62
N GLU A 58 31.33 -22.43 -14.99
CA GLU A 58 30.61 -23.58 -14.44
C GLU A 58 31.01 -23.85 -12.96
N SER A 59 32.30 -23.73 -12.64
CA SER A 59 32.80 -23.79 -11.26
C SER A 59 32.27 -22.64 -10.39
N HIS A 60 32.11 -21.45 -10.99
CA HIS A 60 31.57 -20.28 -10.30
C HIS A 60 30.05 -20.39 -10.09
N ARG A 61 29.30 -20.92 -11.08
CA ARG A 61 27.86 -21.21 -10.97
C ARG A 61 27.53 -22.27 -9.92
N SER A 62 28.35 -23.32 -9.80
CA SER A 62 28.16 -24.38 -8.81
C SER A 62 28.45 -23.91 -7.38
N ASN A 63 29.48 -23.07 -7.17
CA ASN A 63 29.73 -22.42 -5.88
C ASN A 63 28.63 -21.43 -5.46
N VAL A 64 28.11 -20.61 -6.39
CA VAL A 64 27.02 -19.66 -6.11
C VAL A 64 25.75 -20.36 -5.61
N LYS A 65 25.46 -21.59 -6.06
CA LYS A 65 24.29 -22.36 -5.62
C LYS A 65 24.38 -22.93 -4.19
N ARG A 66 25.54 -22.94 -3.53
CA ARG A 66 25.69 -23.47 -2.15
C ARG A 66 25.76 -22.42 -1.03
N LYS A 67 25.85 -21.12 -1.33
CA LYS A 67 25.75 -20.02 -0.34
C LYS A 67 24.33 -19.42 -0.24
N LEU A 68 23.30 -20.17 -0.61
CA LEU A 68 21.91 -19.69 -0.76
C LEU A 68 20.96 -20.11 0.38
N PHE A 69 21.51 -20.35 1.57
CA PHE A 69 20.79 -20.38 2.85
C PHE A 69 21.61 -19.59 3.91
N GLU A 70 20.93 -19.05 4.92
CA GLU A 70 21.49 -18.15 5.96
C GLU A 70 22.00 -16.76 5.52
N CYS A 71 21.26 -16.05 4.65
CA CYS A 71 21.45 -14.61 4.52
C CYS A 71 20.86 -13.85 5.72
N LYS A 72 21.72 -13.40 6.64
CA LYS A 72 21.38 -12.41 7.68
C LYS A 72 21.16 -11.04 7.02
N PHE A 73 20.18 -10.28 7.51
CA PHE A 73 19.65 -9.08 6.84
C PHE A 73 20.70 -7.93 6.72
N SER A 74 21.43 -7.90 5.61
CA SER A 74 22.56 -7.01 5.30
C SER A 74 22.87 -7.09 3.80
N THR A 75 23.14 -6.03 3.02
CA THR A 75 23.05 -4.58 3.24
C THR A 75 22.13 -3.93 2.19
N TYR A 76 21.73 -2.67 2.42
CA TYR A 76 21.56 -1.69 1.34
C TYR A 76 22.60 -0.61 1.61
N SER A 77 23.55 -0.43 0.70
CA SER A 77 24.71 0.45 0.91
C SER A 77 25.03 1.20 -0.38
N ASN A 78 25.18 2.52 -0.27
CA ASN A 78 25.68 3.43 -1.31
C ASN A 78 24.79 3.60 -2.56
N MET A 79 23.50 3.85 -2.34
CA MET A 79 22.96 5.11 -2.87
C MET A 79 23.30 6.20 -1.84
N SER A 80 23.55 7.44 -2.26
CA SER A 80 23.81 8.54 -1.30
C SER A 80 22.57 8.77 -0.43
N GLU A 81 22.71 8.62 0.88
CA GLU A 81 21.58 8.74 1.82
C GLU A 81 20.99 10.15 1.82
N ASP A 82 21.79 11.14 1.43
CA ASP A 82 21.44 12.54 1.15
C ASP A 82 20.29 12.71 0.15
N SER A 83 20.08 11.73 -0.74
CA SER A 83 19.03 11.74 -1.77
C SER A 83 17.68 11.19 -1.30
N SER A 84 17.56 10.74 -0.05
CA SER A 84 16.41 9.97 0.43
C SER A 84 15.30 10.81 1.07
N ASN A 85 14.05 10.54 0.68
CA ASN A 85 12.87 11.33 1.07
C ASN A 85 12.57 11.22 2.57
N ARG A 86 12.09 12.32 3.18
CA ARG A 86 11.75 12.41 4.61
C ARG A 86 10.34 12.96 4.82
N THR A 87 9.59 12.39 5.77
CA THR A 87 8.27 12.89 6.16
C THR A 87 8.40 13.86 7.32
N VAL A 88 8.23 15.16 7.05
CA VAL A 88 8.34 16.24 8.05
C VAL A 88 7.03 17.02 8.18
N ASN A 89 6.71 17.48 9.40
CA ASN A 89 5.67 18.49 9.61
C ASN A 89 6.23 19.86 9.19
N VAL A 90 5.69 20.44 8.12
CA VAL A 90 6.17 21.68 7.49
C VAL A 90 6.33 22.84 8.50
N ARG A 91 5.38 22.99 9.44
CA ARG A 91 5.44 24.04 10.47
C ARG A 91 6.57 23.80 11.47
N LEU A 92 6.76 22.57 11.93
CA LEU A 92 7.86 22.23 12.85
C LEU A 92 9.23 22.30 12.15
N ASN A 93 9.29 21.99 10.85
CA ASN A 93 10.47 22.16 10.02
C ASN A 93 10.86 23.65 9.91
N ALA A 94 9.92 24.55 9.58
CA ALA A 94 10.18 25.98 9.55
C ALA A 94 10.62 26.56 10.92
N ILE A 95 10.02 26.09 12.02
CA ILE A 95 10.43 26.49 13.38
C ILE A 95 11.84 25.98 13.72
N MET A 96 12.20 24.77 13.29
CA MET A 96 13.56 24.23 13.42
C MET A 96 14.55 25.10 12.66
N TRP A 97 14.38 25.27 11.35
CA TRP A 97 15.30 26.06 10.53
C TRP A 97 15.50 27.47 11.08
N ASN A 98 14.43 28.20 11.39
CA ASN A 98 14.53 29.54 11.97
C ASN A 98 15.26 29.55 13.33
N SER A 99 15.06 28.53 14.18
CA SER A 99 15.77 28.37 15.45
C SER A 99 17.26 28.07 15.25
N VAL A 100 17.62 27.30 14.23
CA VAL A 100 18.99 26.83 13.99
C VAL A 100 19.81 27.88 13.25
N PHE A 101 19.27 28.56 12.23
CA PHE A 101 19.94 29.69 11.58
C PHE A 101 20.32 30.78 12.59
N GLY A 102 19.39 31.19 13.46
CA GLY A 102 19.64 32.19 14.50
C GLY A 102 20.61 31.71 15.59
N GLU A 103 20.61 30.42 15.94
CA GLU A 103 21.57 29.87 16.89
C GLU A 103 22.98 29.77 16.30
N HIS A 104 23.11 29.28 15.06
CA HIS A 104 24.37 29.21 14.32
C HIS A 104 24.99 30.60 14.14
N GLN A 105 24.23 31.59 13.66
CA GLN A 105 24.73 32.95 13.46
C GLN A 105 25.19 33.61 14.78
N ARG A 106 24.54 33.29 15.90
CA ARG A 106 24.93 33.81 17.23
C ARG A 106 26.20 33.17 17.78
N LEU A 107 26.45 31.89 17.51
CA LEU A 107 27.61 31.15 18.01
C LEU A 107 28.82 31.25 17.08
N HIS A 108 28.59 31.34 15.78
CA HIS A 108 29.62 31.30 14.73
C HIS A 108 29.40 32.40 13.68
N PRO A 109 29.35 33.69 14.07
CA PRO A 109 29.00 34.80 13.17
C PRO A 109 29.93 34.97 11.95
N ASN A 110 31.14 34.43 12.02
CA ASN A 110 32.14 34.51 10.95
C ASN A 110 32.09 33.33 9.96
N PHE A 111 31.22 32.34 10.19
CA PHE A 111 31.17 31.11 9.39
C PHE A 111 29.99 31.09 8.42
N ASN A 112 30.24 31.42 7.15
CA ASN A 112 29.27 31.30 6.06
C ASN A 112 29.20 29.86 5.54
N GLY A 113 28.87 28.92 6.42
CA GLY A 113 28.62 27.52 6.09
C GLY A 113 27.16 27.24 5.74
N PHE A 114 26.93 26.17 4.98
CA PHE A 114 25.59 25.63 4.76
C PHE A 114 25.21 24.72 5.93
N LEU A 115 24.00 24.92 6.45
CA LEU A 115 23.41 24.01 7.43
C LEU A 115 22.70 22.86 6.70
N GLN A 116 22.91 21.64 7.19
CA GLN A 116 22.45 20.40 6.57
C GLN A 116 21.99 19.39 7.63
N TRP A 117 21.10 18.47 7.22
CA TRP A 117 20.64 17.36 8.05
C TRP A 117 21.80 16.41 8.40
N ASN A 118 22.03 16.22 9.70
CA ASN A 118 23.02 15.30 10.23
C ASN A 118 22.50 13.86 10.16
N MET A 119 22.55 13.28 8.97
CA MET A 119 21.99 11.95 8.66
C MET A 119 22.56 10.85 9.59
N GLU A 120 23.83 10.94 9.98
CA GLU A 120 24.47 10.02 10.95
C GLU A 120 23.74 9.94 12.30
N ARG A 121 23.01 11.01 12.68
CA ARG A 121 22.35 11.14 13.98
C ARG A 121 20.81 11.17 13.89
N GLU A 122 20.25 10.90 12.70
CA GLU A 122 18.80 10.71 12.46
C GLU A 122 18.20 9.73 13.48
N GLU A 123 17.22 10.19 14.26
CA GLU A 123 16.57 9.34 15.27
C GLU A 123 15.23 8.79 14.78
N LYS A 124 15.32 7.85 13.84
CA LYS A 124 14.18 7.21 13.18
C LYS A 124 13.13 6.65 14.15
N PHE A 125 11.88 7.08 13.98
CA PHE A 125 10.78 6.76 14.89
C PHE A 125 9.50 6.34 14.14
N GLY A 126 9.61 5.37 13.24
CA GLY A 126 8.49 4.84 12.45
C GLY A 126 8.48 5.45 11.06
N PHE A 127 7.42 6.20 10.72
CA PHE A 127 7.35 7.01 9.49
C PHE A 127 7.95 8.41 9.63
N VAL A 128 8.39 8.78 10.83
CA VAL A 128 8.87 10.12 11.18
C VAL A 128 10.10 10.01 12.07
N ASN A 129 10.90 11.07 12.11
CA ASN A 129 12.24 11.06 12.68
C ASN A 129 12.45 12.17 13.71
N ARG A 130 13.64 12.23 14.29
CA ARG A 130 14.14 13.42 14.97
C ARG A 130 15.48 13.75 14.36
N GLU A 131 15.52 14.88 13.67
CA GLU A 131 16.70 15.31 12.94
C GLU A 131 17.54 16.25 13.82
N GLU A 132 18.80 16.37 13.45
CA GLU A 132 19.79 17.27 14.03
C GLU A 132 20.42 18.03 12.88
N GLU A 133 20.66 19.33 13.05
CA GLU A 133 21.32 20.15 12.03
C GLU A 133 22.82 20.21 12.32
N MET A 134 23.65 20.19 11.28
CA MET A 134 25.09 20.47 11.37
C MET A 134 25.52 21.47 10.30
N CYS A 135 26.64 22.14 10.54
CA CYS A 135 27.28 23.02 9.56
C CYS A 135 28.36 22.25 8.77
N ASP A 136 28.51 22.57 7.48
CA ASP A 136 29.54 21.99 6.61
C ASP A 136 30.96 22.49 6.94
N LYS A 137 31.10 23.76 7.34
CA LYS A 137 32.38 24.48 7.52
C LYS A 137 32.78 24.73 8.98
N CYS A 138 31.92 24.41 9.95
CA CYS A 138 32.20 24.61 11.37
C CYS A 138 31.63 23.47 12.23
N TYR A 139 32.15 23.31 13.45
CA TYR A 139 31.76 22.23 14.36
C TYR A 139 30.37 22.39 15.01
N TYR A 140 29.54 23.33 14.53
CA TYR A 140 28.18 23.51 15.02
C TYR A 140 27.31 22.28 14.76
N ARG A 141 26.62 21.83 15.81
CA ARG A 141 25.55 20.84 15.77
C ARG A 141 24.40 21.34 16.65
N SER A 142 23.17 21.28 16.16
CA SER A 142 22.00 21.72 16.92
C SER A 142 21.58 20.69 17.98
N ARG A 143 20.59 21.04 18.79
CA ARG A 143 19.77 20.03 19.51
C ARG A 143 18.95 19.20 18.51
N LYS A 144 18.54 17.99 18.87
CA LYS A 144 17.59 17.20 18.07
C LYS A 144 16.18 17.78 18.12
N PHE A 145 15.57 18.00 16.96
CA PHE A 145 14.19 18.49 16.84
C PHE A 145 13.22 17.36 16.50
N LYS A 146 11.98 17.42 17.04
CA LYS A 146 10.90 16.50 16.65
C LYS A 146 10.14 17.11 15.46
N LEU A 147 10.39 16.63 14.24
CA LEU A 147 9.66 17.09 13.05
C LEU A 147 8.27 16.45 12.90
N TYR A 148 7.64 16.08 14.02
CA TYR A 148 6.35 15.40 14.07
C TYR A 148 5.55 15.80 15.32
N GLU A 149 4.23 15.81 15.20
CA GLU A 149 3.33 16.02 16.33
C GLU A 149 3.13 14.74 17.14
N GLU A 150 3.12 14.87 18.48
CA GLU A 150 2.85 13.76 19.39
C GLU A 150 1.36 13.68 19.78
N VAL A 151 0.85 12.46 19.88
CA VAL A 151 -0.47 12.15 20.43
C VAL A 151 -0.46 12.47 21.92
N GLN A 152 -1.43 13.27 22.38
CA GLN A 152 -1.52 13.63 23.79
C GLN A 152 -2.09 12.47 24.61
N THR A 153 -1.27 11.89 25.47
CA THR A 153 -1.63 10.79 26.38
C THR A 153 -1.33 11.17 27.82
N LYS A 154 -2.27 10.88 28.73
CA LYS A 154 -2.06 11.04 30.19
C LYS A 154 -1.10 10.01 30.80
N LYS A 155 -0.79 8.92 30.07
CA LYS A 155 0.15 7.86 30.50
C LYS A 155 1.60 8.35 30.37
N PRO A 156 2.50 8.05 31.33
CA PRO A 156 3.91 8.42 31.26
C PRO A 156 4.68 7.66 30.16
N GLY A 157 5.82 8.22 29.73
CA GLY A 157 6.74 7.63 28.74
C GLY A 157 6.73 8.31 27.36
N ARG A 158 7.47 7.74 26.40
CA ARG A 158 7.64 8.28 25.03
C ARG A 158 6.30 8.23 24.26
N LYS A 159 5.69 9.39 24.06
CA LYS A 159 4.44 9.56 23.29
C LYS A 159 4.56 9.02 21.85
N ALA A 160 3.43 8.66 21.26
CA ALA A 160 3.37 8.26 19.85
C ALA A 160 3.35 9.50 18.94
N ALA A 161 3.97 9.44 17.75
CA ALA A 161 3.69 10.44 16.72
C ALA A 161 2.28 10.23 16.15
N LYS A 162 1.56 11.30 15.80
CA LYS A 162 0.21 11.22 15.20
C LYS A 162 0.19 10.35 13.95
N ILE A 163 1.14 10.59 13.02
CA ILE A 163 1.29 9.84 11.75
C ILE A 163 1.45 8.32 11.99
N ASN A 164 2.20 7.92 13.02
CA ASN A 164 2.38 6.50 13.37
C ASN A 164 1.10 5.83 13.94
N VAL A 165 0.09 6.61 14.34
CA VAL A 165 -1.19 6.09 14.85
C VAL A 165 -2.24 6.14 13.74
N SER A 166 -2.35 7.25 13.00
CA SER A 166 -3.27 7.35 11.85
C SER A 166 -2.94 6.33 10.77
N ALA A 167 -1.66 6.06 10.49
CA ALA A 167 -1.26 4.99 9.57
C ALA A 167 -1.78 3.61 10.00
N GLN A 168 -1.82 3.30 11.31
CA GLN A 168 -2.36 2.01 11.78
C GLN A 168 -3.89 1.95 11.71
N ALA A 169 -4.57 3.08 11.94
CA ALA A 169 -6.02 3.18 11.77
C ALA A 169 -6.40 2.99 10.28
N ALA A 170 -5.73 3.69 9.37
CA ALA A 170 -5.92 3.52 7.92
C ALA A 170 -5.66 2.07 7.48
N LEU A 171 -4.54 1.48 7.90
CA LEU A 171 -4.23 0.08 7.56
C LEU A 171 -5.32 -0.91 8.00
N SER A 172 -5.95 -0.67 9.16
CA SER A 172 -7.03 -1.55 9.67
C SER A 172 -8.30 -1.55 8.80
N GLN A 173 -8.45 -0.56 7.90
CA GLN A 173 -9.56 -0.44 6.96
C GLN A 173 -9.17 -0.88 5.52
N THR A 174 -7.89 -1.21 5.28
CA THR A 174 -7.38 -1.60 3.96
C THR A 174 -6.95 -3.07 3.92
N PRO A 175 -6.95 -3.72 2.74
CA PRO A 175 -6.35 -5.06 2.57
C PRO A 175 -4.80 -5.06 2.60
N LEU A 176 -4.15 -3.91 2.89
CA LEU A 176 -2.71 -3.74 2.78
C LEU A 176 -1.96 -4.25 4.02
N GLY A 177 -1.37 -5.43 3.93
CA GLY A 177 -0.47 -5.95 4.96
C GLY A 177 0.83 -5.12 5.10
N TYR A 178 1.43 -5.12 6.31
CA TYR A 178 2.63 -4.31 6.63
C TYR A 178 3.81 -4.50 5.68
N THR A 179 3.98 -5.69 5.10
CA THR A 179 5.02 -5.96 4.10
C THR A 179 4.78 -5.20 2.80
N GLY A 180 3.52 -5.11 2.34
CA GLY A 180 3.14 -4.31 1.16
C GLY A 180 3.36 -2.83 1.42
N LEU A 181 2.93 -2.33 2.58
CA LEU A 181 3.19 -0.95 3.00
C LEU A 181 4.70 -0.62 3.02
N ARG A 182 5.54 -1.50 3.57
CA ARG A 182 7.00 -1.29 3.55
C ARG A 182 7.57 -1.26 2.13
N LYS A 183 7.05 -2.07 1.20
CA LYS A 183 7.44 -2.01 -0.23
C LYS A 183 7.09 -0.66 -0.85
N ILE A 184 5.89 -0.14 -0.60
CA ILE A 184 5.46 1.19 -1.09
C ILE A 184 6.40 2.28 -0.55
N VAL A 185 6.67 2.29 0.76
CA VAL A 185 7.53 3.30 1.39
C VAL A 185 8.97 3.26 0.85
N LEU A 186 9.53 2.07 0.63
CA LEU A 186 10.84 1.92 -0.03
C LEU A 186 10.81 2.40 -1.48
N GLY A 187 9.73 2.11 -2.24
CA GLY A 187 9.54 2.59 -3.60
C GLY A 187 9.45 4.13 -3.71
N CYS A 188 8.98 4.80 -2.66
CA CYS A 188 9.01 6.27 -2.55
C CYS A 188 10.38 6.84 -2.12
N ASN A 189 11.46 6.04 -2.13
CA ASN A 189 12.79 6.38 -1.59
C ASN A 189 12.74 6.90 -0.14
N MET A 190 11.83 6.38 0.70
CA MET A 190 11.71 6.75 2.11
C MET A 190 12.26 5.66 3.04
N PRO A 191 12.83 6.03 4.22
CA PRO A 191 13.42 5.08 5.16
C PRO A 191 12.33 4.24 5.85
N ALA A 192 11.92 3.12 5.25
CA ALA A 192 10.76 2.36 5.71
C ALA A 192 10.86 1.87 7.17
N PRO A 193 9.76 1.91 7.96
CA PRO A 193 9.75 1.50 9.36
C PRO A 193 10.06 0.01 9.57
N SER A 194 10.49 -0.36 10.77
CA SER A 194 10.70 -1.77 11.14
C SER A 194 9.37 -2.53 11.24
N THR A 195 9.36 -3.79 10.78
CA THR A 195 8.19 -4.69 10.85
C THR A 195 7.73 -4.90 12.29
N SER A 196 8.67 -5.15 13.20
CA SER A 196 8.41 -5.27 14.64
C SER A 196 7.91 -3.96 15.27
N GLY A 197 8.33 -2.80 14.76
CA GLY A 197 7.81 -1.49 15.15
C GLY A 197 6.37 -1.28 14.73
N LEU A 198 6.02 -1.62 13.48
CA LEU A 198 4.64 -1.60 12.98
C LEU A 198 3.75 -2.54 13.82
N GLN A 199 4.13 -3.81 14.01
CA GLN A 199 3.34 -4.75 14.80
C GLN A 199 3.15 -4.30 16.26
N LYS A 200 4.19 -3.73 16.89
CA LYS A 200 4.09 -3.16 18.25
C LYS A 200 3.20 -1.90 18.31
N ARG A 201 2.89 -1.25 17.18
CA ARG A 201 1.88 -0.18 17.08
C ARG A 201 0.49 -0.75 16.81
N ALA A 202 0.35 -1.68 15.87
CA ALA A 202 -0.90 -2.39 15.56
C ALA A 202 -1.54 -2.97 16.83
N ASN A 203 -0.76 -3.72 17.63
CA ASN A 203 -1.20 -4.34 18.88
C ASN A 203 -1.67 -3.34 19.95
N LYS A 204 -1.46 -2.02 19.77
CA LYS A 204 -1.96 -0.95 20.65
C LYS A 204 -3.13 -0.17 20.07
N VAL A 205 -3.28 -0.15 18.74
CA VAL A 205 -4.33 0.62 18.04
C VAL A 205 -5.55 -0.25 17.76
N LEU A 206 -5.36 -1.48 17.28
CA LEU A 206 -6.45 -2.40 16.93
C LEU A 206 -7.40 -2.70 18.11
N PRO A 207 -6.95 -2.91 19.37
CA PRO A 207 -7.86 -3.13 20.49
C PRO A 207 -8.75 -1.92 20.79
N GLU A 208 -8.26 -0.69 20.58
CA GLU A 208 -9.05 0.52 20.79
C GLU A 208 -10.05 0.76 19.64
N ILE A 209 -9.72 0.36 18.41
CA ILE A 209 -10.69 0.34 17.30
C ILE A 209 -11.83 -0.66 17.61
N VAL A 210 -11.50 -1.87 18.10
CA VAL A 210 -12.52 -2.83 18.56
C VAL A 210 -13.36 -2.29 19.72
N ASN A 211 -12.76 -1.51 20.63
CA ASN A 211 -13.45 -0.83 21.74
C ASN A 211 -14.41 0.27 21.24
N ILE A 212 -13.99 1.06 20.26
CA ILE A 212 -14.82 2.08 19.59
C ILE A 212 -16.00 1.42 18.89
N ASN A 213 -15.75 0.41 18.03
CA ASN A 213 -16.81 -0.29 17.30
C ASN A 213 -17.81 -0.96 18.26
N LYS A 214 -17.37 -1.54 19.38
CA LYS A 214 -18.27 -2.09 20.41
C LYS A 214 -19.16 -1.04 21.08
N LYS A 215 -18.70 0.20 21.21
CA LYS A 215 -19.50 1.32 21.75
C LYS A 215 -20.50 1.84 20.72
N ASP A 216 -20.07 1.99 19.48
CA ASP A 216 -20.91 2.39 18.35
C ASP A 216 -22.06 1.40 18.11
N MET A 217 -21.75 0.10 17.98
CA MET A 217 -22.75 -0.97 17.87
C MET A 217 -23.72 -1.02 19.07
N LYS A 218 -23.29 -0.58 20.27
CA LYS A 218 -24.19 -0.43 21.43
C LYS A 218 -25.10 0.78 21.28
N ALA A 219 -24.57 1.93 20.86
CA ALA A 219 -25.35 3.15 20.65
C ALA A 219 -26.41 2.96 19.54
N GLN A 220 -26.03 2.36 18.41
CA GLN A 220 -26.95 2.02 17.32
C GLN A 220 -28.06 1.06 17.80
N ARG A 221 -27.72 0.05 18.61
CA ARG A 221 -28.73 -0.83 19.24
C ARG A 221 -29.67 -0.07 20.16
N GLN A 222 -29.19 0.91 20.92
CA GLN A 222 -30.04 1.74 21.79
C GLN A 222 -30.97 2.66 20.97
N GLN A 223 -30.51 3.18 19.83
CA GLN A 223 -31.35 3.92 18.88
C GLN A 223 -32.44 3.03 18.26
N LEU A 224 -32.09 1.82 17.80
CA LEU A 224 -33.06 0.84 17.28
C LEU A 224 -34.12 0.46 18.32
N ILE A 225 -33.72 0.24 19.58
CA ILE A 225 -34.65 -0.02 20.69
C ILE A 225 -35.60 1.18 20.91
N ALA A 226 -35.08 2.41 20.93
CA ALA A 226 -35.92 3.59 21.10
C ALA A 226 -36.93 3.73 19.95
N ILE A 227 -36.49 3.57 18.70
CA ILE A 227 -37.34 3.62 17.50
C ILE A 227 -38.42 2.53 17.54
N ASN A 228 -38.06 1.28 17.86
CA ASN A 228 -39.02 0.19 17.98
C ASN A 228 -40.01 0.38 19.14
N THR A 229 -39.59 1.03 20.22
CA THR A 229 -40.45 1.37 21.38
C THR A 229 -41.48 2.44 21.01
N LEU A 230 -41.05 3.49 20.30
CA LEU A 230 -41.94 4.52 19.74
C LEU A 230 -42.96 3.93 18.74
N ARG A 231 -42.62 2.82 18.09
CA ARG A 231 -43.50 2.05 17.18
C ARG A 231 -44.36 1.00 17.89
N GLY A 232 -44.35 0.95 19.23
CA GLY A 232 -45.19 0.03 20.01
C GLY A 232 -44.86 -1.45 19.84
N ARG A 233 -43.64 -1.82 19.39
CA ARG A 233 -43.26 -3.23 19.21
C ARG A 233 -43.15 -3.97 20.54
N LYS A 234 -43.74 -5.17 20.62
CA LYS A 234 -43.71 -6.05 21.80
C LYS A 234 -42.31 -6.53 22.18
N ASP A 235 -41.40 -6.64 21.23
CA ASP A 235 -39.96 -6.82 21.47
C ASP A 235 -39.18 -5.74 20.69
N PRO A 236 -38.79 -4.63 21.34
CA PRO A 236 -38.02 -3.58 20.70
C PRO A 236 -36.53 -3.90 20.55
N GLY A 237 -36.02 -4.95 21.21
CA GLY A 237 -34.65 -5.44 21.07
C GLY A 237 -34.44 -6.28 19.82
N SER A 238 -35.51 -6.85 19.25
CA SER A 238 -35.47 -7.63 18.02
C SER A 238 -35.21 -6.76 16.76
N VAL A 239 -34.31 -7.26 15.90
CA VAL A 239 -34.21 -6.85 14.50
C VAL A 239 -34.74 -8.00 13.67
N ARG A 240 -35.74 -7.74 12.81
CA ARG A 240 -36.38 -8.78 12.01
C ARG A 240 -35.53 -9.09 10.77
N VAL A 241 -34.93 -10.27 10.73
CA VAL A 241 -34.09 -10.71 9.61
C VAL A 241 -34.86 -11.71 8.75
N VAL A 242 -34.88 -11.48 7.43
CA VAL A 242 -35.50 -12.40 6.46
C VAL A 242 -34.57 -13.57 6.18
N CYS A 243 -34.58 -14.57 7.07
CA CYS A 243 -33.83 -15.80 6.89
C CYS A 243 -34.62 -16.79 6.01
N LYS A 244 -34.08 -17.15 4.83
CA LYS A 244 -34.64 -18.19 3.95
C LYS A 244 -33.82 -19.48 4.04
N THR A 245 -34.47 -20.62 4.31
CA THR A 245 -33.80 -21.92 4.49
C THR A 245 -34.57 -23.07 3.82
N LYS A 246 -33.80 -24.01 3.25
CA LYS A 246 -34.26 -25.33 2.77
C LYS A 246 -34.14 -26.45 3.81
N LEU A 247 -33.55 -26.15 4.97
CA LEU A 247 -33.23 -27.14 5.99
C LEU A 247 -34.30 -27.10 7.08
N CYS A 248 -34.98 -28.22 7.27
CA CYS A 248 -35.79 -28.45 8.46
C CYS A 248 -34.86 -28.88 9.61
N SER A 249 -35.04 -28.30 10.79
CA SER A 249 -34.32 -28.68 12.02
C SER A 249 -34.74 -30.04 12.59
N VAL A 250 -35.92 -30.54 12.20
CA VAL A 250 -36.53 -31.75 12.77
C VAL A 250 -36.21 -33.02 11.97
N HIS A 251 -36.01 -32.91 10.66
CA HIS A 251 -35.82 -34.06 9.77
C HIS A 251 -34.77 -33.81 8.68
N PRO A 252 -33.84 -34.75 8.42
CA PRO A 252 -33.01 -34.73 7.22
C PRO A 252 -33.88 -35.08 6.00
N ILE A 253 -34.42 -34.05 5.35
CA ILE A 253 -35.41 -34.19 4.25
C ILE A 253 -34.81 -35.02 3.10
N LYS A 254 -35.34 -36.24 2.90
CA LYS A 254 -35.23 -36.95 1.63
C LYS A 254 -36.12 -36.25 0.59
N SER A 255 -35.65 -36.15 -0.65
CA SER A 255 -36.27 -35.33 -1.68
C SER A 255 -37.69 -35.79 -2.05
N GLY A 256 -38.70 -35.00 -1.67
CA GLY A 256 -40.08 -35.14 -2.16
C GLY A 256 -41.16 -35.02 -1.08
N GLU A 257 -40.86 -35.39 0.16
CA GLU A 257 -41.87 -35.45 1.22
C GLU A 257 -42.22 -34.07 1.80
N LYS A 258 -43.52 -33.80 1.99
CA LYS A 258 -43.99 -32.61 2.70
C LYS A 258 -43.76 -32.81 4.20
N CYS A 259 -42.80 -32.08 4.76
CA CYS A 259 -42.59 -32.04 6.22
C CYS A 259 -43.86 -31.52 6.93
N THR A 260 -44.09 -32.02 8.15
CA THR A 260 -45.28 -31.72 8.96
C THR A 260 -45.35 -30.26 9.42
N SER A 261 -46.43 -29.88 10.10
CA SER A 261 -46.72 -28.52 10.58
C SER A 261 -45.65 -27.87 11.49
N ALA A 262 -44.67 -28.63 11.97
CA ALA A 262 -43.50 -28.14 12.72
C ALA A 262 -42.26 -27.86 11.84
N CYS A 263 -42.41 -27.78 10.51
CA CYS A 263 -41.30 -27.56 9.59
C CYS A 263 -40.66 -26.16 9.72
N SER A 264 -39.34 -26.10 9.94
CA SER A 264 -38.58 -24.84 9.92
C SER A 264 -38.12 -24.41 8.52
N SER A 265 -38.40 -25.19 7.48
CA SER A 265 -38.04 -24.88 6.09
C SER A 265 -39.09 -23.98 5.45
N ASN A 266 -38.74 -22.71 5.21
CA ASN A 266 -39.59 -21.74 4.51
C ASN A 266 -39.28 -21.61 3.01
N LEU A 267 -38.31 -22.37 2.50
CA LEU A 267 -38.14 -22.63 1.07
C LEU A 267 -38.59 -24.05 0.72
N THR A 268 -39.16 -24.21 -0.47
CA THR A 268 -39.32 -25.52 -1.10
C THR A 268 -37.96 -26.06 -1.55
N PHE A 269 -37.84 -27.39 -1.61
CA PHE A 269 -36.59 -28.03 -2.05
C PHE A 269 -36.17 -27.59 -3.47
N MET A 270 -37.14 -27.29 -4.35
CA MET A 270 -36.90 -26.95 -5.75
C MET A 270 -36.51 -25.48 -5.99
N LYS A 271 -37.00 -24.51 -5.20
CA LYS A 271 -36.68 -23.08 -5.43
C LYS A 271 -35.17 -22.81 -5.27
N SER A 272 -34.56 -21.91 -6.04
CA SER A 272 -33.10 -21.64 -5.90
C SER A 272 -32.75 -21.12 -4.50
N LYS A 273 -31.53 -21.44 -4.01
CA LYS A 273 -30.96 -20.78 -2.83
C LYS A 273 -30.42 -19.39 -3.18
N GLY A 274 -29.80 -19.25 -4.36
CA GLY A 274 -29.22 -18.00 -4.87
C GLY A 274 -30.23 -17.13 -5.65
N ASP A 275 -31.49 -17.11 -5.22
CA ASP A 275 -32.50 -16.15 -5.70
C ASP A 275 -32.34 -14.83 -4.93
N GLU A 276 -31.13 -14.26 -5.01
CA GLU A 276 -30.71 -13.13 -4.18
C GLU A 276 -31.55 -11.88 -4.43
N TYR A 277 -31.96 -11.66 -5.69
CA TYR A 277 -32.91 -10.63 -6.08
C TYR A 277 -34.17 -10.69 -5.22
N THR A 278 -34.94 -11.79 -5.29
CA THR A 278 -36.22 -11.92 -4.57
C THR A 278 -36.05 -11.78 -3.07
N TRP A 279 -34.96 -12.30 -2.50
CA TRP A 279 -34.70 -12.22 -1.06
C TRP A 279 -34.23 -10.84 -0.59
N ALA A 280 -33.53 -10.09 -1.45
CA ALA A 280 -33.19 -8.69 -1.20
C ALA A 280 -34.42 -7.80 -1.34
N THR A 281 -35.25 -7.98 -2.38
CA THR A 281 -36.52 -7.26 -2.55
C THR A 281 -37.40 -7.44 -1.31
N GLU A 282 -37.63 -8.69 -0.88
CA GLU A 282 -38.44 -8.99 0.31
C GLU A 282 -37.85 -8.37 1.59
N ALA A 283 -36.53 -8.45 1.78
CA ALA A 283 -35.88 -7.86 2.95
C ALA A 283 -35.94 -6.33 2.98
N LEU A 284 -35.74 -5.67 1.85
CA LEU A 284 -35.79 -4.21 1.71
C LEU A 284 -37.23 -3.68 1.82
N GLN A 285 -38.21 -4.36 1.21
CA GLN A 285 -39.63 -4.06 1.41
C GLN A 285 -40.05 -4.20 2.88
N TYR A 286 -39.58 -5.23 3.61
CA TYR A 286 -39.85 -5.33 5.04
C TYR A 286 -39.22 -4.18 5.83
N LEU A 287 -37.97 -3.79 5.53
CA LEU A 287 -37.31 -2.65 6.17
C LEU A 287 -38.05 -1.33 5.87
N ALA A 288 -38.48 -1.10 4.62
CA ALA A 288 -39.28 0.05 4.21
C ALA A 288 -40.65 0.09 4.89
N SER A 289 -41.34 -1.06 5.03
CA SER A 289 -42.59 -1.18 5.80
C SER A 289 -42.40 -0.92 7.30
N ASP A 290 -41.19 -1.23 7.81
CA ASP A 290 -40.74 -0.86 9.15
C ASP A 290 -40.23 0.59 9.21
N GLY A 291 -40.30 1.40 8.14
CA GLY A 291 -39.78 2.77 8.11
C GLY A 291 -38.28 2.86 8.43
N VAL A 292 -37.48 1.91 7.93
CA VAL A 292 -36.02 1.87 8.04
C VAL A 292 -35.46 1.74 6.63
N GLU A 293 -34.69 2.72 6.17
CA GLU A 293 -34.13 2.69 4.82
C GLU A 293 -32.63 2.37 4.83
N ALA A 294 -32.22 1.47 3.95
CA ALA A 294 -30.84 0.99 3.84
C ALA A 294 -30.02 1.90 2.90
N LYS A 295 -29.50 3.01 3.43
CA LYS A 295 -28.72 3.99 2.64
C LYS A 295 -27.47 3.40 1.96
N HIS A 296 -26.82 2.40 2.56
CA HIS A 296 -25.63 1.76 2.02
C HIS A 296 -25.84 0.26 1.98
N LEU A 297 -25.63 -0.37 0.82
CA LEU A 297 -25.84 -1.80 0.61
C LEU A 297 -24.56 -2.48 0.15
N THR A 298 -23.97 -3.31 1.02
CA THR A 298 -22.77 -4.09 0.68
C THR A 298 -23.16 -5.40 -0.01
N THR A 299 -22.83 -5.55 -1.30
CA THR A 299 -23.10 -6.76 -2.09
C THR A 299 -21.84 -7.33 -2.72
N ASP A 300 -21.93 -8.56 -3.22
CA ASP A 300 -20.89 -9.12 -4.09
C ASP A 300 -20.89 -8.45 -5.49
N PRO A 301 -19.78 -8.52 -6.25
CA PRO A 301 -19.64 -7.83 -7.54
C PRO A 301 -20.68 -8.25 -8.59
N ASP A 302 -21.09 -9.51 -8.56
CA ASP A 302 -22.04 -10.19 -9.44
C ASP A 302 -23.44 -10.37 -8.82
N SER A 303 -23.63 -9.98 -7.56
CA SER A 303 -24.89 -10.19 -6.84
C SER A 303 -26.08 -9.46 -7.47
N SER A 304 -27.22 -10.15 -7.53
CA SER A 304 -28.48 -9.56 -7.99
C SER A 304 -29.23 -8.79 -6.89
N ALA A 305 -28.76 -8.86 -5.64
CA ALA A 305 -29.33 -8.14 -4.51
C ALA A 305 -29.24 -6.60 -4.64
N TYR A 306 -28.26 -6.08 -5.39
CA TYR A 306 -28.19 -4.63 -5.65
C TYR A 306 -29.31 -4.16 -6.60
N ARG A 307 -29.61 -4.94 -7.65
CA ARG A 307 -30.66 -4.59 -8.62
C ARG A 307 -32.02 -4.51 -7.91
N ALA A 308 -32.29 -5.48 -7.03
CA ALA A 308 -33.47 -5.47 -6.17
C ALA A 308 -33.60 -4.25 -5.24
N ALA A 309 -32.54 -3.47 -5.02
CA ALA A 309 -32.59 -2.21 -4.26
C ALA A 309 -32.87 -1.02 -5.20
N ASP A 310 -32.14 -0.98 -6.32
CA ASP A 310 -32.28 -0.02 -7.42
C ASP A 310 -33.72 -0.02 -7.98
N ASP A 311 -34.25 -1.21 -8.30
CA ASP A 311 -35.62 -1.42 -8.75
C ASP A 311 -36.66 -0.95 -7.71
N LEU A 312 -36.44 -1.16 -6.40
CA LEU A 312 -37.33 -0.67 -5.33
C LEU A 312 -37.30 0.86 -5.14
N TYR A 313 -36.18 1.51 -5.48
CA TYR A 313 -36.06 2.97 -5.52
C TYR A 313 -36.80 3.53 -6.75
N LEU A 314 -36.63 2.91 -7.92
CA LEU A 314 -37.36 3.24 -9.15
C LEU A 314 -38.88 3.02 -9.00
N GLU A 315 -39.30 1.97 -8.30
CA GLU A 315 -40.71 1.72 -7.91
C GLU A 315 -41.22 2.68 -6.80
N ASN A 316 -40.39 3.61 -6.30
CA ASN A 316 -40.72 4.54 -5.22
C ASN A 316 -41.13 3.85 -3.90
N THR A 317 -40.72 2.60 -3.69
CA THR A 317 -40.98 1.83 -2.45
C THR A 317 -40.00 2.17 -1.33
N THR A 318 -38.80 2.66 -1.68
CA THR A 318 -37.84 3.29 -0.76
C THR A 318 -37.52 4.70 -1.23
N SER A 319 -37.48 5.68 -0.32
CA SER A 319 -37.20 7.09 -0.66
C SER A 319 -35.71 7.44 -0.73
N THR A 320 -34.83 6.65 -0.12
CA THR A 320 -33.37 6.78 -0.22
C THR A 320 -32.78 5.87 -1.30
N GLU A 321 -32.10 6.47 -2.28
CA GLU A 321 -31.19 5.81 -3.22
C GLU A 321 -30.05 5.10 -2.46
N GLN A 322 -29.80 3.82 -2.76
CA GLN A 322 -28.88 2.99 -1.96
C GLN A 322 -27.46 2.94 -2.56
N GLU A 323 -26.48 3.46 -1.84
CA GLU A 323 -25.07 3.43 -2.29
C GLU A 323 -24.54 1.98 -2.32
N ARG A 324 -24.12 1.52 -3.51
CA ARG A 324 -23.51 0.20 -3.67
C ARG A 324 -22.10 0.16 -3.10
N LEU A 325 -21.93 -0.61 -2.03
CA LEU A 325 -20.61 -1.00 -1.53
C LEU A 325 -20.29 -2.42 -2.02
N ILE A 326 -19.05 -2.67 -2.43
CA ILE A 326 -18.63 -4.01 -2.90
C ILE A 326 -17.96 -4.77 -1.76
N ASP A 327 -18.35 -6.02 -1.51
CA ASP A 327 -17.73 -6.85 -0.48
C ASP A 327 -16.29 -7.24 -0.86
N THR A 328 -15.33 -6.57 -0.23
CA THR A 328 -13.89 -6.82 -0.43
C THR A 328 -13.42 -8.19 0.10
N ARG A 329 -14.24 -8.92 0.88
CA ARG A 329 -13.88 -10.26 1.39
C ARG A 329 -13.75 -11.27 0.25
N HIS A 330 -14.61 -11.20 -0.77
CA HIS A 330 -14.59 -12.14 -1.90
C HIS A 330 -13.51 -11.84 -2.95
N PHE A 331 -12.95 -10.63 -2.98
CA PHE A 331 -11.78 -10.32 -3.82
C PHE A 331 -10.58 -11.25 -3.55
N LYS A 332 -10.40 -11.71 -2.31
CA LYS A 332 -9.35 -12.70 -2.01
C LYS A 332 -9.56 -14.01 -2.79
N ILE A 333 -10.79 -14.52 -2.82
CA ILE A 333 -11.12 -15.76 -3.55
C ILE A 333 -10.99 -15.54 -5.06
N ILE A 334 -11.40 -14.37 -5.57
CA ILE A 334 -11.26 -13.99 -6.98
C ILE A 334 -9.77 -13.94 -7.38
N THR A 335 -8.94 -13.18 -6.66
CA THR A 335 -7.49 -13.06 -6.93
C THR A 335 -6.75 -14.38 -6.79
N GLU A 336 -7.11 -15.25 -5.83
CA GLU A 336 -6.55 -16.61 -5.72
C GLU A 336 -6.99 -17.51 -6.88
N LYS A 337 -8.24 -17.43 -7.36
CA LYS A 337 -8.71 -18.15 -8.56
C LYS A 337 -7.98 -17.67 -9.81
N THR A 338 -7.93 -16.35 -10.06
CA THR A 338 -7.24 -15.75 -11.22
C THR A 338 -5.75 -16.10 -11.21
N SER A 339 -5.09 -16.07 -10.04
CA SER A 339 -3.69 -16.48 -9.88
C SER A 339 -3.44 -17.97 -10.17
N ARG A 340 -4.44 -18.85 -10.02
CA ARG A 340 -4.37 -20.26 -10.43
C ARG A 340 -4.64 -20.44 -11.92
N ILE A 341 -5.56 -19.67 -12.50
CA ILE A 341 -5.85 -19.70 -13.94
C ILE A 341 -4.63 -19.25 -14.74
N ILE A 342 -4.00 -18.13 -14.37
CA ILE A 342 -2.76 -17.64 -15.01
C ILE A 342 -1.66 -18.70 -14.96
N LYS A 343 -1.41 -19.29 -13.77
CA LYS A 343 -0.41 -20.37 -13.60
C LYS A 343 -0.73 -21.70 -14.32
N ASN A 344 -1.94 -21.84 -14.84
CA ASN A 344 -2.36 -22.97 -15.68
C ASN A 344 -2.41 -22.59 -17.17
N TRP A 345 -2.20 -21.31 -17.53
CA TRP A 345 -1.96 -20.81 -18.89
C TRP A 345 -0.47 -20.58 -19.17
N GLU A 346 0.35 -20.45 -18.12
CA GLU A 346 1.82 -20.44 -18.16
C GLU A 346 2.42 -21.87 -18.25
N LYS A 347 1.67 -22.84 -18.81
CA LYS A 347 2.01 -24.25 -18.95
C LYS A 347 1.48 -24.82 -20.27
#